data_AF-A0A534MYB3-F1
#
_entry.id   AF-A0A534MYB3-F1
#
_cell.length_a   1.000
_cell.length_b   1.000
_cell.length_c   1.000
_cell.angle_alpha   90.00
_cell.angle_beta   90.00
_cell.angle_gamma   90.00
#
_symmetry.space_group_name_H-M   'P 1'
#
loop_
_entity.id
_entity.type
_entity.pdbx_description
1 polymer ?
#
loop_
_entity_poly.entity_id
_entity_poly.type
_entity_poly.pdbx_seq_one_letter_code
_entity_poly.pdbx_strand_id
1 'polypeptide(L)'
;MAGDMLFRAAIEDMGEGGRKLMIAVKSWQLARALGFKEARVWLRPAVEYLASGPRDRTAFEGILAALGKEWVDLEALASGGRPLDSEGRSKLAQVSSASDPSACIAGTLALLREGYAAVSLAEGFAIQAASRVVAAKGYDLEAARSAMFAHAARFVLTFSRTGERLYALFQAALRVRSARTAAVESHVPEAPGEGEELCHLAGAFDARRPDEAVARVRTYLKRGYSSSRLLDVLANYTCRDSAVANDGINLIFADVCATEFLASKAPEHLEALAKMIAASPKDQAAFNAWTPRLAA
;
A
#
# COMPACT_ATOMS: atom_id res chain seq x y z
N MET A 1 -7.08 -22.96 2.99
CA MET A 1 -7.93 -23.44 1.88
C MET A 1 -8.93 -22.39 1.39
N ALA A 2 -9.96 -22.00 2.15
CA ALA A 2 -10.95 -21.03 1.67
C ALA A 2 -10.35 -19.64 1.36
N GLY A 3 -9.46 -19.14 2.21
CA GLY A 3 -8.72 -17.89 1.95
C GLY A 3 -7.81 -18.00 0.73
N ASP A 4 -7.13 -19.13 0.54
CA ASP A 4 -6.24 -19.35 -0.61
C ASP A 4 -7.02 -19.30 -1.93
N MET A 5 -8.19 -19.93 -1.99
CA MET A 5 -9.07 -19.89 -3.17
C MET A 5 -9.55 -18.47 -3.46
N LEU A 6 -9.96 -17.72 -2.42
CA LEU A 6 -10.41 -16.35 -2.56
C LEU A 6 -9.29 -15.46 -3.11
N PHE A 7 -8.10 -15.52 -2.52
CA PHE A 7 -6.98 -14.68 -2.94
C PHE A 7 -6.45 -15.06 -4.30
N ARG A 8 -6.37 -16.36 -4.62
CA ARG A 8 -6.00 -16.83 -5.96
C ARG A 8 -6.93 -16.24 -7.01
N ALA A 9 -8.24 -16.40 -6.84
CA ALA A 9 -9.21 -15.89 -7.81
C ALA A 9 -9.16 -14.36 -7.92
N ALA A 10 -8.79 -13.66 -6.84
CA ALA A 10 -8.66 -12.20 -6.85
C ALA A 10 -7.35 -11.72 -7.51
N ILE A 11 -6.26 -12.50 -7.42
CA ILE A 11 -4.98 -12.19 -8.07
C ILE A 11 -5.11 -12.31 -9.58
N GLU A 12 -5.88 -13.26 -10.10
CA GLU A 12 -5.98 -13.45 -11.56
C GLU A 12 -6.57 -12.22 -12.30
N ASP A 13 -7.13 -11.26 -11.56
CA ASP A 13 -7.91 -10.16 -12.09
C ASP A 13 -7.40 -8.78 -11.64
N MET A 14 -6.89 -8.03 -12.62
CA MET A 14 -6.37 -6.68 -12.48
C MET A 14 -7.39 -5.58 -12.82
N GLY A 15 -8.66 -5.93 -12.97
CA GLY A 15 -9.76 -4.97 -13.09
C GLY A 15 -9.70 -3.92 -11.98
N GLU A 16 -9.89 -2.65 -12.37
CA GLU A 16 -9.77 -1.48 -11.46
C GLU A 16 -8.42 -1.41 -10.71
N GLY A 17 -7.33 -1.89 -11.32
CA GLY A 17 -6.00 -1.88 -10.72
C GLY A 17 -5.79 -2.95 -9.65
N GLY A 18 -6.52 -4.08 -9.75
CA GLY A 18 -6.44 -5.19 -8.80
C GLY A 18 -7.26 -4.97 -7.53
N ARG A 19 -8.32 -4.17 -7.61
CA ARG A 19 -9.17 -3.82 -6.46
C ARG A 19 -9.80 -5.04 -5.78
N LYS A 20 -10.07 -6.10 -6.56
CA LYS A 20 -10.58 -7.38 -6.05
C LYS A 20 -9.69 -7.96 -4.96
N LEU A 21 -8.37 -7.95 -5.16
CA LEU A 21 -7.41 -8.46 -4.17
C LEU A 21 -7.44 -7.63 -2.89
N MET A 22 -7.47 -6.30 -3.02
CA MET A 22 -7.51 -5.40 -1.86
C MET A 22 -8.77 -5.62 -1.02
N ILE A 23 -9.95 -5.68 -1.66
CA ILE A 23 -11.23 -5.93 -0.98
C ILE A 23 -11.22 -7.32 -0.33
N ALA A 24 -10.76 -8.36 -1.04
CA ALA A 24 -10.67 -9.70 -0.48
C ALA A 24 -9.79 -9.75 0.78
N VAL A 25 -8.61 -9.12 0.75
CA VAL A 25 -7.70 -9.07 1.91
C VAL A 25 -8.32 -8.30 3.07
N LYS A 26 -8.90 -7.12 2.84
CA LYS A 26 -9.50 -6.31 3.91
C LYS A 26 -10.75 -6.96 4.51
N SER A 27 -11.62 -7.54 3.70
CA SER A 27 -12.77 -8.33 4.17
C SER A 27 -12.32 -9.54 4.99
N TRP A 28 -11.23 -10.21 4.60
CA TRP A 28 -10.67 -11.32 5.36
C TRP A 28 -10.08 -10.87 6.71
N GLN A 29 -9.33 -9.76 6.72
CA GLN A 29 -8.79 -9.17 7.94
C GLN A 29 -9.92 -8.75 8.91
N LEU A 30 -11.00 -8.15 8.38
CA LEU A 30 -12.19 -7.78 9.15
C LEU A 30 -12.88 -9.02 9.74
N ALA A 31 -13.14 -10.04 8.93
CA ALA A 31 -13.74 -11.29 9.39
C ALA A 31 -12.90 -11.99 10.47
N ARG A 32 -11.57 -11.91 10.36
CA ARG A 32 -10.65 -12.43 11.38
C ARG A 32 -10.75 -11.61 12.68
N ALA A 33 -10.79 -10.28 12.60
CA ALA A 33 -10.84 -9.40 13.76
C ALA A 33 -12.17 -9.52 14.54
N LEU A 34 -13.29 -9.66 13.83
CA LEU A 34 -14.63 -9.79 14.44
C LEU A 34 -15.00 -11.24 14.82
N GLY A 35 -14.15 -12.20 14.45
CA GLY A 35 -14.43 -13.62 14.58
C GLY A 35 -15.25 -14.15 13.40
N PHE A 36 -14.90 -15.36 12.95
CA PHE A 36 -15.49 -15.97 11.74
C PHE A 36 -16.96 -16.41 11.89
N LYS A 37 -17.60 -16.20 13.04
CA LYS A 37 -18.99 -16.61 13.30
C LYS A 37 -19.96 -16.00 12.29
N GLU A 38 -19.71 -14.75 11.88
CA GLU A 38 -20.49 -14.03 10.88
C GLU A 38 -19.71 -13.79 9.59
N ALA A 39 -18.70 -14.63 9.29
CA ALA A 39 -17.83 -14.45 8.13
C ALA A 39 -18.59 -14.32 6.80
N ARG A 40 -19.77 -14.93 6.68
CA ARG A 40 -20.64 -14.76 5.51
C ARG A 40 -21.06 -13.31 5.29
N VAL A 41 -21.34 -12.55 6.35
CA VAL A 41 -21.72 -11.13 6.25
C VAL A 41 -20.52 -10.31 5.79
N TRP A 42 -19.34 -10.57 6.37
CA TRP A 42 -18.13 -9.79 6.11
C TRP A 42 -17.45 -10.12 4.77
N LEU A 43 -17.55 -11.37 4.31
CA LEU A 43 -16.90 -11.85 3.08
C LEU A 43 -17.82 -11.78 1.85
N ARG A 44 -19.15 -11.76 2.02
CA ARG A 44 -20.08 -11.72 0.88
C ARG A 44 -19.81 -10.57 -0.09
N PRO A 45 -19.58 -9.32 0.35
CA PRO A 45 -19.28 -8.22 -0.57
C PRO A 45 -18.03 -8.50 -1.42
N ALA A 46 -16.98 -9.10 -0.83
CA ALA A 46 -15.78 -9.46 -1.56
C ALA A 46 -16.06 -10.56 -2.60
N VAL A 47 -16.85 -11.57 -2.25
CA VAL A 47 -17.22 -12.68 -3.16
C VAL A 47 -18.10 -12.18 -4.30
N GLU A 48 -19.10 -11.36 -4.02
CA GLU A 48 -19.98 -10.76 -5.03
C GLU A 48 -19.17 -9.89 -6.00
N TYR A 49 -18.31 -9.01 -5.46
CA TYR A 49 -17.47 -8.15 -6.28
C TYR A 49 -16.45 -8.95 -7.12
N LEU A 50 -15.94 -10.07 -6.60
CA LEU A 50 -15.08 -10.97 -7.37
C LEU A 50 -15.83 -11.57 -8.57
N ALA A 51 -17.08 -11.98 -8.36
CA ALA A 51 -17.90 -12.63 -9.38
C ALA A 51 -18.36 -11.66 -10.49
N SER A 52 -18.85 -10.47 -10.11
CA SER A 52 -19.52 -9.52 -11.02
C SER A 52 -18.70 -8.28 -11.38
N GLY A 53 -17.61 -8.00 -10.66
CA GLY A 53 -16.77 -6.83 -10.91
C GLY A 53 -15.98 -6.93 -12.23
N PRO A 54 -15.43 -5.80 -12.73
CA PRO A 54 -14.65 -5.75 -13.97
C PRO A 54 -13.54 -6.80 -14.00
N ARG A 55 -13.26 -7.34 -15.19
CA ARG A 55 -12.22 -8.36 -15.39
C ARG A 55 -11.14 -7.89 -16.32
N ASP A 56 -9.89 -7.99 -15.89
CA ASP A 56 -8.70 -7.82 -16.73
C ASP A 56 -7.62 -8.84 -16.34
N ARG A 57 -7.38 -9.83 -17.20
CA ARG A 57 -6.38 -10.88 -16.98
C ARG A 57 -5.05 -10.60 -17.67
N THR A 58 -4.92 -9.48 -18.37
CA THR A 58 -3.79 -9.21 -19.28
C THR A 58 -2.44 -9.32 -18.57
N ALA A 59 -2.31 -8.70 -17.40
CA ALA A 59 -1.08 -8.75 -16.61
C ALA A 59 -0.78 -10.17 -16.08
N PHE A 60 -1.82 -10.90 -15.66
CA PHE A 60 -1.71 -12.27 -15.16
C PHE A 60 -1.25 -13.22 -16.28
N GLU A 61 -1.86 -13.13 -17.45
CA GLU A 61 -1.48 -13.92 -18.64
C GLU A 61 -0.05 -13.61 -19.10
N GLY A 62 0.37 -12.34 -19.04
CA GLY A 62 1.75 -11.95 -19.30
C GLY A 62 2.75 -12.58 -18.33
N ILE A 63 2.41 -12.65 -17.04
CA ILE A 63 3.23 -13.33 -16.02
C ILE A 63 3.31 -14.83 -16.32
N LEU A 64 2.17 -15.49 -16.59
CA LEU A 64 2.15 -16.92 -16.93
C LEU A 64 3.00 -17.23 -18.15
N ALA A 65 2.90 -16.42 -19.20
CA ALA A 65 3.68 -16.60 -20.42
C ALA A 65 5.19 -16.43 -20.16
N ALA A 66 5.60 -15.46 -19.35
CA ALA A 66 7.00 -15.23 -19.01
C ALA A 66 7.58 -16.36 -18.14
N LEU A 67 6.86 -16.77 -17.09
CA LEU A 67 7.31 -17.82 -16.19
C LEU A 67 7.28 -19.21 -16.83
N GLY A 68 6.32 -19.47 -17.72
CA GLY A 68 6.23 -20.72 -18.47
C GLY A 68 7.39 -20.92 -19.45
N LYS A 69 7.86 -19.86 -20.12
CA LYS A 69 9.06 -19.92 -20.98
C LYS A 69 10.32 -20.31 -20.23
N GLU A 70 10.41 -19.89 -18.96
CA GLU A 70 11.55 -20.09 -18.08
C GLU A 70 11.45 -21.41 -17.27
N TRP A 71 10.42 -22.24 -17.52
CA TRP A 71 10.17 -23.52 -16.83
C TRP A 71 10.28 -23.41 -15.31
N VAL A 72 9.71 -22.35 -14.76
CA VAL A 72 9.87 -21.98 -13.36
C VAL A 72 9.12 -22.94 -12.44
N ASP A 73 9.84 -23.50 -11.47
CA ASP A 73 9.24 -24.13 -10.28
C ASP A 73 8.93 -23.06 -9.23
N LEU A 74 7.64 -22.76 -9.05
CA LEU A 74 7.17 -21.76 -8.10
C LEU A 74 7.40 -22.15 -6.64
N GLU A 75 7.36 -23.45 -6.32
CA GLU A 75 7.61 -23.92 -4.95
C GLU A 75 9.08 -23.75 -4.59
N ALA A 76 9.97 -24.11 -5.52
CA ALA A 76 11.40 -23.88 -5.35
C ALA A 76 11.71 -22.38 -5.19
N LEU A 77 11.15 -21.49 -6.02
CA LEU A 77 11.35 -20.05 -5.88
C LEU A 77 10.77 -19.47 -4.58
N ALA A 78 9.61 -20.00 -4.14
CA ALA A 78 8.94 -19.52 -2.93
C ALA A 78 9.69 -19.90 -1.64
N SER A 79 10.72 -20.75 -1.72
CA SER A 79 11.55 -21.18 -0.59
C SER A 79 12.64 -20.18 -0.18
N GLY A 80 12.87 -19.13 -0.99
CA GLY A 80 13.84 -18.08 -0.69
C GLY A 80 13.60 -17.43 0.68
N GLY A 81 14.68 -17.25 1.44
CA GLY A 81 14.63 -16.76 2.83
C GLY A 81 15.52 -15.55 3.10
N ARG A 82 16.28 -15.07 2.12
CA ARG A 82 17.24 -13.97 2.32
C ARG A 82 16.49 -12.63 2.49
N PRO A 83 16.78 -11.85 3.54
CA PRO A 83 16.21 -10.52 3.71
C PRO A 83 16.76 -9.54 2.66
N LEU A 84 16.02 -8.45 2.41
CA LEU A 84 16.43 -7.45 1.42
C LEU A 84 17.51 -6.53 1.97
N ASP A 85 18.74 -6.66 1.46
CA ASP A 85 19.88 -5.81 1.81
C ASP A 85 19.97 -4.57 0.89
N SER A 86 21.05 -3.79 1.01
CA SER A 86 21.25 -2.57 0.19
C SER A 86 21.39 -2.85 -1.30
N GLU A 87 22.02 -3.97 -1.67
CA GLU A 87 22.17 -4.37 -3.07
C GLU A 87 20.81 -4.78 -3.63
N GLY A 88 20.09 -5.65 -2.91
CA GLY A 88 18.73 -6.06 -3.25
C GLY A 88 17.77 -4.88 -3.37
N ARG A 89 17.83 -3.90 -2.46
CA ARG A 89 17.05 -2.65 -2.55
C ARG A 89 17.36 -1.85 -3.82
N SER A 90 18.63 -1.77 -4.21
CA SER A 90 19.05 -1.06 -5.42
C SER A 90 18.56 -1.75 -6.68
N LYS A 91 18.67 -3.09 -6.74
CA LYS A 91 18.12 -3.90 -7.83
C LYS A 91 16.60 -3.80 -7.89
N LEU A 92 15.90 -3.86 -6.75
CA LEU A 92 14.45 -3.72 -6.69
C LEU A 92 13.97 -2.34 -7.20
N ALA A 93 14.71 -1.27 -6.92
CA ALA A 93 14.43 0.04 -7.48
C ALA A 93 14.57 0.05 -9.02
N GLN A 94 15.57 -0.63 -9.57
CA GLN A 94 15.72 -0.80 -11.04
C GLN A 94 14.55 -1.59 -11.64
N VAL A 95 14.15 -2.70 -11.01
CA VAL A 95 12.97 -3.49 -11.42
C VAL A 95 11.71 -2.65 -11.42
N SER A 96 11.54 -1.82 -10.38
CA SER A 96 10.41 -0.90 -10.26
C SER A 96 10.43 0.19 -11.34
N SER A 97 11.59 0.54 -11.90
CA SER A 97 11.72 1.54 -12.97
C SER A 97 11.81 0.93 -14.37
N ALA A 98 11.52 -0.36 -14.53
CA ALA A 98 11.59 -1.04 -15.82
C ALA A 98 10.68 -0.41 -16.89
N SER A 99 11.23 -0.27 -18.10
CA SER A 99 10.57 0.35 -19.27
C SER A 99 9.30 -0.39 -19.70
N ASP A 100 9.28 -1.71 -19.58
CA ASP A 100 8.21 -2.58 -20.03
C ASP A 100 7.88 -3.67 -19.01
N PRO A 101 6.68 -4.29 -19.11
CA PRO A 101 6.25 -5.35 -18.21
C PRO A 101 7.18 -6.58 -18.19
N SER A 102 7.72 -6.98 -19.34
CA SER A 102 8.55 -8.19 -19.45
C SER A 102 9.87 -8.03 -18.69
N ALA A 103 10.53 -6.88 -18.83
CA ALA A 103 11.72 -6.54 -18.06
C ALA A 103 11.47 -6.50 -16.55
N CYS A 104 10.30 -6.02 -16.13
CA CYS A 104 9.90 -6.00 -14.72
C CYS A 104 9.70 -7.42 -14.16
N ILE A 105 9.02 -8.30 -14.92
CA ILE A 105 8.82 -9.71 -14.54
C ILE A 105 10.17 -10.43 -14.47
N ALA A 106 11.01 -10.29 -15.49
CA ALA A 106 12.33 -10.91 -15.54
C ALA A 106 13.23 -10.45 -14.37
N GLY A 107 13.23 -9.15 -14.07
CA GLY A 107 13.99 -8.61 -12.94
C GLY A 107 13.48 -9.07 -11.57
N THR A 108 12.16 -9.19 -11.41
CA THR A 108 11.55 -9.77 -10.18
C THR A 108 11.93 -11.24 -10.03
N LEU A 109 11.92 -12.01 -11.13
CA LEU A 109 12.33 -13.41 -11.15
C LEU A 109 13.82 -13.56 -10.80
N ALA A 110 14.68 -12.70 -11.33
CA ALA A 110 16.11 -12.70 -11.02
C ALA A 110 16.36 -12.51 -9.52
N LEU A 111 15.65 -11.57 -8.88
CA LEU A 111 15.73 -11.37 -7.43
C LEU A 111 15.30 -12.61 -6.64
N LEU A 112 14.24 -13.30 -7.04
CA LEU A 112 13.84 -14.57 -6.40
C LEU A 112 14.90 -15.66 -6.59
N ARG A 113 15.51 -15.76 -7.79
CA ARG A 113 16.60 -16.72 -8.07
C ARG A 113 17.87 -16.43 -7.27
N GLU A 114 18.13 -15.17 -6.92
CA GLU A 114 19.21 -14.78 -5.99
C GLU A 114 18.91 -15.15 -4.52
N GLY A 115 17.74 -15.75 -4.25
CA GLY A 115 17.36 -16.29 -2.94
C GLY A 115 16.65 -15.30 -2.01
N TYR A 116 16.31 -14.10 -2.48
CA TYR A 116 15.53 -13.14 -1.69
C TYR A 116 14.14 -13.68 -1.37
N ALA A 117 13.70 -13.47 -0.13
CA ALA A 117 12.38 -13.85 0.29
C ALA A 117 11.32 -13.00 -0.43
N ALA A 118 10.29 -13.66 -0.97
CA ALA A 118 9.19 -12.99 -1.66
C ALA A 118 8.51 -11.92 -0.80
N VAL A 119 8.36 -12.17 0.51
CA VAL A 119 7.79 -11.21 1.46
C VAL A 119 8.67 -9.96 1.60
N SER A 120 10.00 -10.11 1.62
CA SER A 120 10.94 -8.99 1.67
C SER A 120 10.94 -8.18 0.38
N LEU A 121 10.75 -8.82 -0.77
CA LEU A 121 10.56 -8.12 -2.05
C LEU A 121 9.25 -7.33 -2.05
N ALA A 122 8.14 -7.92 -1.57
CA ALA A 122 6.86 -7.23 -1.48
C ALA A 122 6.91 -6.02 -0.54
N GLU A 123 7.62 -6.13 0.60
CA GLU A 123 7.89 -4.98 1.48
C GLU A 123 8.67 -3.87 0.74
N GLY A 124 9.73 -4.24 0.01
CA GLY A 124 10.47 -3.29 -0.82
C GLY A 124 9.59 -2.61 -1.88
N PHE A 125 8.71 -3.36 -2.54
CA PHE A 125 7.74 -2.80 -3.49
C PHE A 125 6.71 -1.88 -2.82
N ALA A 126 6.27 -2.19 -1.60
CA ALA A 126 5.38 -1.32 -0.83
C ALA A 126 6.04 0.03 -0.51
N ILE A 127 7.33 0.02 -0.13
CA ILE A 127 8.11 1.25 0.08
C ILE A 127 8.20 2.04 -1.24
N GLN A 128 8.55 1.39 -2.34
CA GLN A 128 8.64 2.04 -3.67
C GLN A 128 7.30 2.62 -4.13
N ALA A 129 6.17 1.97 -3.85
CA ALA A 129 4.86 2.55 -4.13
C ALA A 129 4.54 3.74 -3.24
N ALA A 130 4.88 3.69 -1.95
CA ALA A 130 4.71 4.83 -1.05
C ALA A 130 5.55 6.04 -1.51
N SER A 131 6.81 5.83 -1.93
CA SER A 131 7.63 6.87 -2.54
C SER A 131 6.99 7.50 -3.78
N ARG A 132 6.28 6.69 -4.59
CA ARG A 132 5.56 7.20 -5.77
C ARG A 132 4.35 8.03 -5.41
N VAL A 133 3.60 7.64 -4.38
CA VAL A 133 2.53 8.49 -3.83
C VAL A 133 3.13 9.83 -3.44
N VAL A 134 4.25 9.84 -2.71
CA VAL A 134 4.97 11.07 -2.32
C VAL A 134 5.43 11.89 -3.53
N ALA A 135 5.90 11.27 -4.60
CA ALA A 135 6.39 11.97 -5.81
C ALA A 135 5.29 12.41 -6.80
N ALA A 136 4.08 11.83 -6.74
CA ALA A 136 2.99 12.14 -7.66
C ALA A 136 2.53 13.62 -7.60
N LYS A 137 1.76 14.10 -8.58
CA LYS A 137 1.19 15.46 -8.49
C LYS A 137 -0.20 15.41 -7.87
N GLY A 138 -0.42 16.18 -6.81
CA GLY A 138 -1.72 16.31 -6.16
C GLY A 138 -2.24 14.99 -5.55
N TYR A 139 -3.54 14.74 -5.69
CA TYR A 139 -4.23 13.55 -5.17
C TYR A 139 -4.22 12.43 -6.22
N ASP A 140 -3.24 11.54 -6.13
CA ASP A 140 -3.05 10.43 -7.08
C ASP A 140 -3.59 9.11 -6.53
N LEU A 141 -4.82 8.78 -6.96
CA LEU A 141 -5.49 7.54 -6.59
C LEU A 141 -4.85 6.29 -7.20
N GLU A 142 -4.19 6.41 -8.35
CA GLU A 142 -3.56 5.28 -9.02
C GLU A 142 -2.34 4.83 -8.21
N ALA A 143 -1.49 5.79 -7.83
CA ALA A 143 -0.31 5.53 -7.00
C ALA A 143 -0.71 4.96 -5.62
N ALA A 144 -1.77 5.50 -5.01
CA ALA A 144 -2.28 4.99 -3.73
C ALA A 144 -2.82 3.55 -3.87
N ARG A 145 -3.53 3.24 -4.96
CA ARG A 145 -3.99 1.86 -5.25
C ARG A 145 -2.83 0.91 -5.48
N SER A 146 -1.74 1.35 -6.12
CA SER A 146 -0.52 0.54 -6.27
C SER A 146 0.12 0.21 -4.92
N ALA A 147 0.18 1.17 -3.98
CA ALA A 147 0.65 0.93 -2.62
C ALA A 147 -0.24 -0.05 -1.84
N MET A 148 -1.56 0.14 -1.91
CA MET A 148 -2.52 -0.77 -1.27
C MET A 148 -2.46 -2.19 -1.86
N PHE A 149 -2.24 -2.32 -3.18
CA PHE A 149 -2.05 -3.61 -3.81
C PHE A 149 -0.76 -4.29 -3.34
N ALA A 150 0.35 -3.56 -3.26
CA ALA A 150 1.62 -4.10 -2.75
C ALA A 150 1.49 -4.64 -1.31
N HIS A 151 0.75 -3.92 -0.46
CA HIS A 151 0.38 -4.40 0.88
C HIS A 151 -0.48 -5.67 0.83
N ALA A 152 -1.51 -5.70 -0.02
CA ALA A 152 -2.37 -6.88 -0.17
C ALA A 152 -1.57 -8.11 -0.66
N ALA A 153 -0.64 -7.91 -1.59
CA ALA A 153 0.27 -8.96 -2.05
C ALA A 153 1.16 -9.48 -0.92
N ARG A 154 1.76 -8.59 -0.12
CA ARG A 154 2.55 -8.95 1.08
C ARG A 154 1.72 -9.81 2.05
N PHE A 155 0.46 -9.44 2.28
CA PHE A 155 -0.46 -10.24 3.11
C PHE A 155 -0.64 -11.65 2.53
N VAL A 156 -0.92 -11.78 1.23
CA VAL A 156 -1.11 -13.10 0.60
C VAL A 156 0.16 -13.94 0.67
N LEU A 157 1.33 -13.35 0.43
CA LEU A 157 2.62 -14.04 0.53
C LEU A 157 2.88 -14.61 1.94
N THR A 158 2.41 -13.90 2.96
CA THR A 158 2.52 -14.32 4.37
C THR A 158 1.44 -15.33 4.76
N PHE A 159 0.25 -15.22 4.18
CA PHE A 159 -0.91 -16.04 4.50
C PHE A 159 -0.89 -17.41 3.80
N SER A 160 -0.74 -17.41 2.47
CA SER A 160 -0.79 -18.62 1.65
C SER A 160 0.50 -19.40 1.79
N ARG A 161 0.41 -20.72 1.70
CA ARG A 161 1.56 -21.65 1.71
C ARG A 161 1.88 -22.25 0.34
N THR A 162 1.11 -21.91 -0.70
CA THR A 162 1.32 -22.43 -2.06
C THR A 162 2.21 -21.49 -2.88
N GLY A 163 2.99 -22.04 -3.81
CA GLY A 163 3.86 -21.28 -4.71
C GLY A 163 3.11 -20.27 -5.59
N GLU A 164 1.83 -20.51 -5.86
CA GLU A 164 0.95 -19.58 -6.61
C GLU A 164 0.82 -18.21 -5.96
N ARG A 165 1.12 -18.08 -4.66
CA ARG A 165 1.19 -16.77 -3.98
C ARG A 165 2.19 -15.81 -4.64
N LEU A 166 3.20 -16.33 -5.35
CA LEU A 166 4.18 -15.52 -6.08
C LEU A 166 3.56 -14.69 -7.20
N TYR A 167 2.40 -15.09 -7.76
CA TYR A 167 1.71 -14.25 -8.74
C TYR A 167 1.31 -12.88 -8.17
N ALA A 168 0.98 -12.80 -6.88
CA ALA A 168 0.71 -11.54 -6.21
C ALA A 168 1.96 -10.63 -6.19
N LEU A 169 3.14 -11.21 -6.01
CA LEU A 169 4.41 -10.47 -6.01
C LEU A 169 4.70 -9.87 -7.40
N PHE A 170 4.58 -10.67 -8.46
CA PHE A 170 4.80 -10.19 -9.81
C PHE A 170 3.80 -9.10 -10.21
N GLN A 171 2.53 -9.23 -9.82
CA GLN A 171 1.55 -8.17 -10.06
C GLN A 171 1.82 -6.92 -9.24
N ALA A 172 2.28 -7.06 -7.98
CA ALA A 172 2.70 -5.91 -7.19
C ALA A 172 3.87 -5.19 -7.88
N ALA A 173 4.86 -5.91 -8.38
CA ALA A 173 5.97 -5.34 -9.15
C ALA A 173 5.46 -4.57 -10.39
N LEU A 174 4.54 -5.17 -11.17
CA LEU A 174 3.95 -4.53 -12.35
C LEU A 174 3.11 -3.30 -12.02
N ARG A 175 2.37 -3.30 -10.91
CA ARG A 175 1.57 -2.14 -10.43
C ARG A 175 2.45 -1.01 -9.95
N VAL A 176 3.50 -1.37 -9.25
CA VAL A 176 4.50 -0.43 -8.74
C VAL A 176 5.30 0.14 -9.91
N ARG A 177 5.48 -0.61 -11.01
CA ARG A 177 6.29 -0.19 -12.16
C ARG A 177 5.88 1.18 -12.74
N SER A 178 6.80 2.14 -12.68
CA SER A 178 6.64 3.42 -13.37
C SER A 178 8.00 4.09 -13.58
N ALA A 179 8.06 5.04 -14.52
CA ALA A 179 9.24 5.87 -14.74
C ALA A 179 9.61 6.65 -13.47
N ARG A 180 10.91 6.72 -13.17
CA ARG A 180 11.40 7.37 -11.96
C ARG A 180 11.00 8.84 -11.94
N THR A 181 10.23 9.22 -10.93
CA THR A 181 9.84 10.61 -10.67
C THR A 181 10.61 11.08 -9.44
N ALA A 182 11.30 12.22 -9.54
CA ALA A 182 11.97 12.81 -8.39
C ALA A 182 10.92 13.35 -7.41
N ALA A 183 11.10 13.09 -6.12
CA ALA A 183 10.28 13.72 -5.08
C ALA A 183 10.57 15.23 -5.08
N VAL A 184 9.54 16.04 -4.89
CA VAL A 184 9.72 17.48 -4.68
C VAL A 184 10.31 17.66 -3.29
N GLU A 185 11.51 18.23 -3.21
CA GLU A 185 12.08 18.65 -1.93
C GLU A 185 11.41 19.95 -1.48
N SER A 186 10.69 19.87 -0.36
CA SER A 186 10.13 21.03 0.33
C SER A 186 10.89 21.21 1.63
N HIS A 187 11.37 22.43 1.87
CA HIS A 187 12.03 22.79 3.12
C HIS A 187 11.02 23.52 4.01
N VAL A 188 10.81 23.00 5.21
CA VAL A 188 9.93 23.61 6.22
C VAL A 188 10.77 24.09 7.41
N PRO A 189 10.53 25.29 7.96
CA PRO A 189 11.21 25.74 9.16
C PRO A 189 10.93 24.80 10.32
N GLU A 190 11.97 24.35 11.02
CA GLU A 190 11.84 23.47 12.18
C GLU A 190 11.08 24.18 13.32
N ALA A 191 10.16 23.46 13.96
CA ALA A 191 9.46 23.96 15.13
C ALA A 191 10.27 23.71 16.42
N PRO A 192 10.12 24.54 17.46
CA PRO A 192 10.76 24.39 18.76
C PRO A 192 10.60 23.01 19.41
N GLY A 193 9.44 22.36 19.27
CA GLY A 193 9.14 21.10 19.97
C GLY A 193 8.17 20.18 19.25
N GLU A 194 8.03 18.96 19.78
CA GLU A 194 7.19 17.89 19.20
C GLU A 194 5.72 18.31 19.03
N GLY A 195 5.13 18.92 20.07
CA GLY A 195 3.73 19.36 20.02
C GLY A 195 3.48 20.42 18.94
N GLU A 196 4.42 21.33 18.75
CA GLU A 196 4.32 22.40 17.76
C GLU A 196 4.50 21.87 16.33
N GLU A 197 5.39 20.89 16.12
CA GLU A 197 5.45 20.17 14.83
C GLU A 197 4.12 19.49 14.49
N LEU A 198 3.46 18.85 15.46
CA LEU A 198 2.15 18.23 15.23
C LEU A 198 1.08 19.28 14.92
N CYS A 199 1.11 20.45 15.58
CA CYS A 199 0.22 21.57 15.25
C CYS A 199 0.47 22.12 13.84
N HIS A 200 1.73 22.27 13.42
CA HIS A 200 2.06 22.70 12.06
C HIS A 200 1.65 21.66 11.01
N LEU A 201 1.83 20.37 11.29
CA LEU A 201 1.36 19.29 10.43
C LEU A 201 -0.18 19.32 10.28
N ALA A 202 -0.91 19.48 11.38
CA ALA A 202 -2.35 19.68 11.36
C ALA A 202 -2.76 20.89 10.51
N GLY A 203 -2.09 22.03 10.68
CA GLY A 203 -2.29 23.22 9.85
C GLY A 203 -2.03 22.98 8.37
N ALA A 204 -1.03 22.17 8.00
CA ALA A 204 -0.77 21.81 6.62
C ALA A 204 -1.89 20.94 6.02
N PHE A 205 -2.52 20.06 6.81
CA PHE A 205 -3.69 19.29 6.38
C PHE A 205 -4.90 20.19 6.12
N ASP A 206 -5.20 21.10 7.06
CA ASP A 206 -6.33 22.01 6.96
C ASP A 206 -6.16 23.02 5.80
N ALA A 207 -4.92 23.48 5.58
CA ALA A 207 -4.57 24.36 4.46
C ALA A 207 -4.37 23.62 3.12
N ARG A 208 -4.53 22.30 3.08
CA ARG A 208 -4.36 21.44 1.89
C ARG A 208 -3.00 21.63 1.21
N ARG A 209 -1.92 21.60 2.01
CA ARG A 209 -0.54 21.75 1.57
C ARG A 209 0.21 20.41 1.63
N PRO A 210 0.08 19.55 0.59
CA PRO A 210 0.65 18.21 0.62
C PRO A 210 2.17 18.17 0.75
N ASP A 211 2.89 19.05 0.06
CA ASP A 211 4.36 19.05 0.10
C ASP A 211 4.89 19.51 1.47
N GLU A 212 4.19 20.44 2.12
CA GLU A 212 4.48 20.87 3.49
C GLU A 212 4.21 19.71 4.49
N ALA A 213 3.08 19.02 4.36
CA ALA A 213 2.74 17.89 5.21
C ALA A 213 3.76 16.75 5.13
N VAL A 214 4.22 16.41 3.93
CA VAL A 214 5.31 15.43 3.71
C VAL A 214 6.59 15.86 4.41
N ALA A 215 7.03 17.11 4.18
CA ALA A 215 8.27 17.62 4.76
C ALA A 215 8.20 17.67 6.31
N ARG A 216 7.04 17.98 6.87
CA ARG A 216 6.78 17.96 8.32
C ARG A 216 6.89 16.55 8.90
N VAL A 217 6.28 15.54 8.27
CA VAL A 217 6.43 14.14 8.70
C VAL A 217 7.88 13.69 8.66
N ARG A 218 8.59 14.01 7.57
CA ARG A 218 10.01 13.67 7.42
C ARG A 218 10.86 14.28 8.53
N THR A 219 10.66 15.57 8.80
CA THR A 219 11.36 16.31 9.86
C THR A 219 11.04 15.73 11.23
N TYR A 220 9.76 15.44 11.51
CA TYR A 220 9.32 14.84 12.76
C TYR A 220 10.01 13.50 13.05
N LEU A 221 10.02 12.60 12.06
CA LEU A 221 10.66 11.29 12.19
C LEU A 221 12.19 11.41 12.31
N LYS A 222 12.82 12.31 11.55
CA LYS A 222 14.27 12.56 11.62
C LYS A 222 14.73 13.04 13.00
N ARG A 223 13.88 13.80 13.71
CA ARG A 223 14.15 14.27 15.07
C ARG A 223 13.99 13.19 16.15
N GLY A 224 13.56 11.98 15.78
CA GLY A 224 13.35 10.89 16.72
C GLY A 224 12.14 11.09 17.64
N TYR A 225 11.18 11.92 17.22
CA TYR A 225 9.92 12.13 17.94
C TYR A 225 9.01 10.89 17.89
N SER A 226 8.00 10.87 18.76
CA SER A 226 7.19 9.68 18.99
C SER A 226 6.35 9.29 17.79
N SER A 227 6.67 8.17 17.15
CA SER A 227 5.88 7.65 16.04
C SER A 227 4.44 7.32 16.42
N SER A 228 4.16 6.98 17.68
CA SER A 228 2.79 6.69 18.12
C SER A 228 1.94 7.97 18.11
N ARG A 229 2.47 9.08 18.61
CA ARG A 229 1.77 10.37 18.60
C ARG A 229 1.51 10.86 17.16
N LEU A 230 2.47 10.65 16.27
CA LEU A 230 2.29 10.97 14.85
C LEU A 230 1.17 10.11 14.23
N LEU A 231 1.18 8.80 14.49
CA LEU A 231 0.13 7.89 14.01
C LEU A 231 -1.26 8.29 14.52
N ASP A 232 -1.37 8.70 15.79
CA ASP A 232 -2.65 9.17 16.35
C ASP A 232 -3.18 10.41 15.61
N VAL A 233 -2.31 11.37 15.29
CA VAL A 233 -2.69 12.57 14.52
C VAL A 233 -3.12 12.20 13.09
N LEU A 234 -2.35 11.34 12.41
CA LEU A 234 -2.66 10.89 11.05
C LEU A 234 -3.97 10.10 11.00
N ALA A 235 -4.19 9.19 11.95
CA ALA A 235 -5.42 8.41 12.09
C ALA A 235 -6.61 9.33 12.36
N ASN A 236 -6.48 10.28 13.29
CA ASN A 236 -7.53 11.24 13.58
C ASN A 236 -7.96 12.02 12.33
N TYR A 237 -7.01 12.57 11.58
CA TYR A 237 -7.30 13.35 10.38
C TYR A 237 -7.92 12.51 9.26
N THR A 238 -7.50 11.25 9.10
CA THR A 238 -8.09 10.35 8.10
C THR A 238 -9.57 10.07 8.41
N CYS A 239 -9.94 10.01 9.68
CA CYS A 239 -11.33 9.74 10.12
C CYS A 239 -12.25 10.96 10.07
N ARG A 240 -11.76 12.17 9.79
CA ARG A 240 -12.60 13.38 9.75
C ARG A 240 -13.43 13.47 8.47
N ASP A 241 -12.89 12.95 7.37
CA ASP A 241 -13.53 13.02 6.07
C ASP A 241 -14.49 11.83 5.87
N SER A 242 -15.67 12.10 5.31
CA SER A 242 -16.66 11.09 4.96
C SER A 242 -16.07 10.06 3.99
N ALA A 243 -16.28 8.78 4.28
CA ALA A 243 -15.87 7.70 3.38
C ALA A 243 -16.55 7.79 2.01
N VAL A 244 -17.73 8.43 1.91
CA VAL A 244 -18.43 8.64 0.64
C VAL A 244 -17.65 9.56 -0.30
N ALA A 245 -16.87 10.51 0.23
CA ALA A 245 -16.15 11.49 -0.58
C ALA A 245 -14.97 10.90 -1.37
N ASN A 246 -14.53 9.68 -1.05
CA ASN A 246 -13.38 9.03 -1.69
C ASN A 246 -13.53 7.49 -1.82
N ASP A 247 -14.76 6.97 -1.81
CA ASP A 247 -15.06 5.53 -1.84
C ASP A 247 -14.36 4.72 -0.72
N GLY A 248 -14.11 5.36 0.42
CA GLY A 248 -13.40 4.78 1.57
C GLY A 248 -11.91 4.55 1.35
N ILE A 249 -11.34 5.00 0.22
CA ILE A 249 -9.93 4.76 -0.14
C ILE A 249 -8.98 5.32 0.91
N ASN A 250 -9.24 6.51 1.45
CA ASN A 250 -8.33 7.13 2.41
C ASN A 250 -8.23 6.33 3.71
N LEU A 251 -9.34 5.76 4.19
CA LEU A 251 -9.35 4.95 5.41
C LEU A 251 -8.57 3.64 5.21
N ILE A 252 -8.78 2.97 4.06
CA ILE A 252 -8.02 1.77 3.70
C ILE A 252 -6.54 2.12 3.56
N PHE A 253 -6.22 3.23 2.89
CA PHE A 253 -4.85 3.67 2.69
C PHE A 253 -4.14 4.01 4.01
N ALA A 254 -4.83 4.63 4.96
CA ALA A 254 -4.27 4.90 6.29
C ALA A 254 -3.95 3.62 7.05
N ASP A 255 -4.85 2.63 7.04
CA ASP A 255 -4.59 1.32 7.65
C ASP A 255 -3.39 0.61 6.99
N VAL A 256 -3.29 0.68 5.65
CA VAL A 256 -2.14 0.17 4.90
C VAL A 256 -0.85 0.85 5.34
N CYS A 257 -0.79 2.19 5.29
CA CYS A 257 0.42 2.94 5.62
C CYS A 257 0.84 2.75 7.09
N ALA A 258 -0.12 2.71 8.02
CA ALA A 258 0.16 2.44 9.43
C ALA A 258 0.73 1.03 9.61
N THR A 259 0.10 0.02 8.99
CA THR A 259 0.57 -1.38 9.09
C THR A 259 1.96 -1.56 8.49
N GLU A 260 2.20 -1.02 7.29
CA GLU A 260 3.49 -1.11 6.62
C GLU A 260 4.57 -0.35 7.40
N PHE A 261 4.29 0.87 7.88
CA PHE A 261 5.23 1.63 8.72
C PHE A 261 5.57 0.88 10.01
N LEU A 262 4.58 0.28 10.69
CA LEU A 262 4.83 -0.47 11.91
C LEU A 262 5.73 -1.68 11.67
N ALA A 263 5.62 -2.31 10.49
CA ALA A 263 6.41 -3.46 10.10
C ALA A 263 7.83 -3.11 9.61
N SER A 264 7.99 -2.10 8.75
CA SER A 264 9.28 -1.78 8.09
C SER A 264 10.02 -0.60 8.72
N LYS A 265 9.32 0.25 9.46
CA LYS A 265 9.79 1.58 9.93
C LYS A 265 10.19 2.54 8.81
N ALA A 266 9.81 2.24 7.57
CA ALA A 266 10.13 3.08 6.43
C ALA A 266 9.26 4.37 6.42
N PRO A 267 9.86 5.57 6.50
CA PRO A 267 9.14 6.83 6.64
C PRO A 267 8.19 7.12 5.46
N GLU A 268 8.48 6.58 4.28
CA GLU A 268 7.72 6.79 3.03
C GLU A 268 6.24 6.47 3.20
N HIS A 269 5.89 5.49 4.03
CA HIS A 269 4.49 5.13 4.29
C HIS A 269 3.73 6.28 4.99
N LEU A 270 4.33 6.90 6.00
CA LEU A 270 3.70 8.02 6.73
C LEU A 270 3.74 9.30 5.92
N GLU A 271 4.81 9.53 5.15
CA GLU A 271 4.89 10.64 4.20
C GLU A 271 3.77 10.53 3.14
N ALA A 272 3.57 9.34 2.56
CA ALA A 272 2.51 9.07 1.60
C ALA A 272 1.12 9.29 2.22
N LEU A 273 0.90 8.84 3.46
CA LEU A 273 -0.35 9.06 4.17
C LEU A 273 -0.63 10.54 4.41
N ALA A 274 0.35 11.29 4.93
CA ALA A 274 0.22 12.73 5.15
C ALA A 274 -0.10 13.49 3.86
N LYS A 275 0.55 13.11 2.76
CA LYS A 275 0.23 13.66 1.43
C LYS A 275 -1.22 13.41 1.03
N MET A 276 -1.68 12.15 1.15
CA MET A 276 -3.04 11.79 0.76
C MET A 276 -4.09 12.50 1.62
N ILE A 277 -3.85 12.63 2.92
CA ILE A 277 -4.69 13.43 3.82
C ILE A 277 -4.77 14.88 3.36
N ALA A 278 -3.64 15.53 3.07
CA ALA A 278 -3.62 16.93 2.66
C ALA A 278 -4.26 17.17 1.27
N ALA A 279 -4.01 16.25 0.33
CA ALA A 279 -4.43 16.41 -1.06
C ALA A 279 -5.88 16.00 -1.32
N SER A 280 -6.46 15.11 -0.51
CA SER A 280 -7.79 14.56 -0.79
C SER A 280 -8.91 15.59 -0.80
N PRO A 281 -10.04 15.28 -1.46
CA PRO A 281 -11.30 15.98 -1.22
C PRO A 281 -11.63 15.96 0.28
N LYS A 282 -12.27 17.04 0.77
CA LYS A 282 -12.68 17.20 2.17
C LYS A 282 -14.19 17.15 2.27
N ASP A 283 -14.69 16.32 3.17
CA ASP A 283 -16.10 16.26 3.55
C ASP A 283 -16.19 15.97 5.05
N GLN A 284 -16.13 17.05 5.82
CA GLN A 284 -16.13 16.99 7.28
C GLN A 284 -17.49 17.31 7.88
N ALA A 285 -18.58 17.25 7.10
CA ALA A 285 -19.91 17.62 7.58
C ALA A 285 -20.34 16.77 8.79
N ALA A 286 -20.17 15.45 8.69
CA ALA A 286 -20.41 14.54 9.81
C ALA A 286 -19.48 14.87 10.99
N PHE A 287 -18.19 15.12 10.71
CA PHE A 287 -17.20 15.41 11.75
C PHE A 287 -17.47 16.72 12.51
N ASN A 288 -17.96 17.75 11.83
CA ASN A 288 -18.29 19.03 12.44
C ASN A 288 -19.61 18.97 13.21
N ALA A 289 -20.52 18.07 12.84
CA ALA A 289 -21.82 17.92 13.51
C ALA A 289 -21.71 17.23 14.89
N TRP A 290 -20.87 16.20 15.02
CA TRP A 290 -20.73 15.42 16.27
C TRP A 290 -19.65 15.96 17.24
N THR A 291 -18.57 16.60 16.75
CA THR A 291 -17.45 17.05 17.61
C THR A 291 -17.89 17.97 18.76
N PRO A 292 -18.75 18.99 18.54
CA PRO A 292 -19.25 19.83 19.63
C PRO A 292 -20.04 19.06 20.70
N ARG A 293 -20.61 17.90 20.35
CA ARG A 293 -21.39 17.05 21.27
C ARG A 293 -20.53 16.16 22.16
N LEU A 294 -19.24 15.98 21.83
CA LEU A 294 -18.29 15.22 22.65
C LEU A 294 -17.57 16.11 23.67
N ALA A 295 -17.57 17.43 23.46
CA ALA A 295 -16.99 18.42 24.36
C ALA A 295 -17.99 18.99 25.39
N ALA A 296 -19.27 18.60 25.28
CA ALA A 296 -20.35 18.93 26.20
C ALA A 296 -20.60 17.76 27.17
#